data_AF-S5ZEL1-F1
#
_entry.id   AF-S5ZEL1-F1
#
_cell.length_a   1.000
_cell.length_b   1.000
_cell.length_c   1.000
_cell.angle_alpha   90.00
_cell.angle_beta   90.00
_cell.angle_gamma   90.00
#
_symmetry.space_group_name_H-M   'P 1'
#
loop_
_entity.id
_entity.type
_entity.pdbx_description
1 polymer ?
#
loop_
_entity_poly.entity_id
_entity_poly.type
_entity_poly.pdbx_seq_one_letter_code
_entity_poly.pdbx_strand_id
1 'polypeptide(L)'
;MAMIEKLRQALYRKETVILIAKCSIFYEGRASSKLSEGERIIIIKEDGAVIVHRPFGYEPVNYQPPGSIVTIEDDRGIIKLNILRPRIHEKMVIEIKELKHFYSSRLEDQAEFQMWGDEEDLKQAIILDPAGMLGEELQLVGSEFSLGSAGYADIVFRDINGNLVVVEVKKKTADVSAVYQLKRYVDKIRKEGGSNVSIRAILVAPRFTQSALVALKREGLEYREVSLQHARKILKQKRSLPSFFTS
;
A
#
# COMPACT_ATOMS: atom_id res chain seq x y z
N MET A 1 -32.53 23.91 4.52
CA MET A 1 -32.67 24.70 3.27
C MET A 1 -31.34 25.29 2.81
N ALA A 2 -30.87 26.44 3.34
CA ALA A 2 -29.67 27.11 2.80
C ALA A 2 -28.37 26.26 2.87
N MET A 3 -28.16 25.48 3.94
CA MET A 3 -26.96 24.65 4.09
C MET A 3 -26.93 23.46 3.13
N ILE A 4 -28.08 22.82 2.87
CA ILE A 4 -28.18 21.70 1.93
C ILE A 4 -27.84 22.16 0.52
N GLU A 5 -28.31 23.36 0.16
CA GLU A 5 -28.02 23.94 -1.16
C GLU A 5 -26.53 24.25 -1.31
N LYS A 6 -25.88 24.79 -0.28
CA LYS A 6 -24.41 24.95 -0.26
C LYS A 6 -23.69 23.62 -0.42
N LEU A 7 -24.14 22.58 0.27
CA LEU A 7 -23.57 21.24 0.16
C LEU A 7 -23.75 20.66 -1.26
N ARG A 8 -24.93 20.80 -1.87
CA ARG A 8 -25.18 20.41 -3.27
C ARG A 8 -24.24 21.14 -4.24
N GLN A 9 -24.08 22.45 -4.07
CA GLN A 9 -23.19 23.24 -4.90
C GLN A 9 -21.72 22.83 -4.75
N ALA A 10 -21.27 22.55 -3.53
CA ALA A 10 -19.91 22.06 -3.26
C ALA A 10 -19.65 20.72 -3.97
N LEU A 11 -20.58 19.76 -3.87
CA LEU A 11 -20.47 18.47 -4.57
C LEU A 11 -20.49 18.65 -6.09
N TYR A 12 -21.37 19.52 -6.61
CA TYR A 12 -21.43 19.81 -8.05
C TYR A 12 -20.11 20.40 -8.58
N ARG A 13 -19.48 21.28 -7.80
CA ARG A 13 -18.18 21.89 -8.12
C ARG A 13 -16.98 20.97 -7.88
N LYS A 14 -17.22 19.76 -7.36
CA LYS A 14 -16.22 18.79 -6.92
C LYS A 14 -15.23 19.38 -5.92
N GLU A 15 -15.73 20.19 -5.00
CA GLU A 15 -14.93 20.67 -3.88
C GLU A 15 -14.70 19.55 -2.86
N THR A 16 -13.59 19.61 -2.13
CA THR A 16 -13.44 18.82 -0.92
C THR A 16 -14.42 19.35 0.12
N VAL A 17 -15.24 18.47 0.69
CA VAL A 17 -16.23 18.78 1.72
C VAL A 17 -15.87 18.09 3.03
N ILE A 18 -15.96 18.82 4.13
CA ILE A 18 -15.82 18.30 5.49
C ILE A 18 -17.10 18.60 6.28
N LEU A 19 -17.69 17.58 6.87
CA LEU A 19 -18.88 17.67 7.71
C LEU A 19 -18.58 17.15 9.13
N ILE A 20 -19.09 17.86 10.12
CA ILE A 20 -19.28 17.32 11.47
C ILE A 20 -20.78 17.14 11.67
N ALA A 21 -21.22 15.90 11.79
CA ALA A 21 -22.64 15.57 11.76
C ALA A 21 -23.00 14.44 12.72
N LYS A 22 -24.22 14.51 13.26
CA LYS A 22 -24.87 13.39 13.93
C LYS A 22 -25.57 12.55 12.86
N CYS A 23 -25.09 11.33 12.62
CA CYS A 23 -25.58 10.48 11.56
C CYS A 23 -25.53 8.98 11.88
N SER A 24 -26.31 8.22 11.12
CA SER A 24 -26.23 6.76 10.99
C SER A 24 -25.70 6.40 9.60
N ILE A 25 -25.12 5.20 9.48
CA ILE A 25 -24.55 4.72 8.23
C ILE A 25 -25.03 3.30 7.95
N PHE A 26 -25.43 3.07 6.72
CA PHE A 26 -25.65 1.75 6.17
C PHE A 26 -24.70 1.54 4.99
N TYR A 27 -24.07 0.38 4.94
CA TYR A 27 -23.21 -0.01 3.82
C TYR A 27 -23.54 -1.42 3.37
N GLU A 28 -23.56 -1.60 2.06
CA GLU A 28 -23.80 -2.86 1.37
C GLU A 28 -22.88 -2.97 0.15
N GLY A 29 -22.21 -4.11 0.00
CA GLY A 29 -21.23 -4.36 -1.06
C GLY A 29 -20.50 -5.68 -0.80
N ARG A 30 -19.17 -5.68 -0.85
CA ARG A 30 -18.33 -6.86 -0.49
C ARG A 30 -18.56 -7.38 0.93
N ALA A 31 -19.08 -6.53 1.80
CA ALA A 31 -19.56 -6.83 3.13
C ALA A 31 -20.80 -5.97 3.40
N SER A 32 -21.47 -6.21 4.52
CA SER A 32 -22.60 -5.37 4.96
C SER A 32 -22.31 -4.85 6.36
N SER A 33 -22.64 -3.58 6.61
CA SER A 33 -22.46 -2.98 7.94
C SER A 33 -23.54 -1.95 8.24
N LYS A 34 -23.86 -1.80 9.52
CA LYS A 34 -24.73 -0.75 10.04
C LYS A 34 -24.04 -0.08 11.21
N LEU A 35 -23.92 1.25 11.14
CA LEU A 35 -23.44 2.08 12.23
C LEU A 35 -24.60 2.91 12.75
N SER A 36 -24.91 2.73 14.04
CA SER A 36 -25.97 3.47 14.73
C SER A 36 -25.66 4.96 14.83
N GLU A 37 -26.65 5.73 15.30
CA GLU A 37 -26.57 7.17 15.47
C GLU A 37 -25.37 7.62 16.33
N GLY A 38 -24.77 8.75 15.97
CA GLY A 38 -23.84 9.50 16.79
C GLY A 38 -23.06 10.51 15.94
N GLU A 39 -22.07 11.18 16.52
CA GLU A 39 -21.30 12.21 15.83
C GLU A 39 -20.08 11.65 15.09
N ARG A 40 -19.87 12.09 13.86
CA ARG A 40 -18.77 11.64 12.98
C ARG A 40 -18.20 12.80 12.18
N ILE A 41 -16.95 12.64 11.76
CA ILE A 41 -16.29 13.48 10.76
C ILE A 41 -16.50 12.79 9.42
N ILE A 42 -17.11 13.48 8.46
CA ILE A 42 -17.33 12.97 7.10
C ILE A 42 -16.51 13.84 6.15
N ILE A 43 -15.66 13.22 5.34
CA ILE A 43 -14.86 13.88 4.31
C ILE A 43 -15.29 13.34 2.96
N ILE A 44 -15.60 14.22 2.03
CA ILE A 44 -15.88 13.90 0.63
C ILE A 44 -14.82 14.62 -0.20
N LYS A 45 -14.01 13.88 -0.95
CA LYS A 45 -12.89 14.42 -1.73
C LYS A 45 -13.32 14.77 -3.15
N GLU A 46 -12.47 15.53 -3.84
CA GLU A 46 -12.70 16.00 -5.23
C GLU A 46 -12.81 14.85 -6.25
N ASP A 47 -12.19 13.71 -5.95
CA ASP A 47 -12.24 12.48 -6.75
C ASP A 47 -13.44 11.58 -6.41
N GLY A 48 -14.32 12.03 -5.51
CA GLY A 48 -15.51 11.31 -5.06
C GLY A 48 -15.28 10.31 -3.94
N ALA A 49 -14.04 10.15 -3.44
CA ALA A 49 -13.80 9.32 -2.27
C ALA A 49 -14.52 9.88 -1.05
N VAL A 50 -15.14 9.00 -0.26
CA VAL A 50 -15.86 9.37 0.97
C VAL A 50 -15.24 8.64 2.15
N ILE A 51 -14.89 9.37 3.20
CA ILE A 51 -14.21 8.83 4.38
C ILE A 51 -14.98 9.27 5.61
N VAL A 52 -15.33 8.33 6.49
CA VAL A 52 -16.00 8.63 7.75
C VAL A 52 -15.14 8.19 8.92
N HIS A 53 -14.88 9.12 9.84
CA HIS A 53 -14.16 8.87 11.09
C HIS A 53 -15.06 9.01 12.32
N ARG A 54 -14.77 8.16 13.31
CA ARG A 54 -15.15 8.39 14.70
C ARG A 54 -14.27 9.49 15.30
N PRO A 55 -14.63 10.08 16.46
CA PRO A 55 -13.77 11.06 17.13
C PRO A 55 -12.47 10.48 17.70
N PHE A 56 -12.21 9.18 17.53
CA PHE A 56 -11.02 8.47 18.02
C PHE A 56 -10.54 7.47 16.97
N GLY A 57 -9.24 7.16 17.02
CA GLY A 57 -8.56 6.26 16.07
C GLY A 57 -8.12 6.97 14.79
N TYR A 58 -7.12 6.41 14.12
CA TYR A 58 -6.62 6.93 12.84
C TYR A 58 -7.32 6.32 11.62
N GLU A 59 -7.99 5.17 11.79
CA GLU A 59 -8.67 4.46 10.70
C GLU A 59 -10.10 4.97 10.51
N PRO A 60 -10.59 5.05 9.26
CA PRO A 60 -11.99 5.34 9.01
C PRO A 60 -12.87 4.17 9.43
N VAL A 61 -14.04 4.47 9.99
CA VAL A 61 -15.05 3.46 10.35
C VAL A 61 -15.81 2.96 9.12
N ASN A 62 -16.02 3.82 8.14
CA ASN A 62 -16.58 3.50 6.83
C ASN A 62 -15.91 4.36 5.77
N TYR A 63 -15.75 3.83 4.56
CA TYR A 63 -15.19 4.58 3.44
C TYR A 63 -15.72 4.06 2.11
N GLN A 64 -15.65 4.92 1.10
CA GLN A 64 -15.71 4.57 -0.30
C GLN A 64 -14.52 5.16 -1.07
N PRO A 65 -13.87 4.38 -1.95
CA PRO A 65 -12.69 4.80 -2.68
C PRO A 65 -13.03 5.84 -3.79
N PRO A 66 -12.01 6.38 -4.47
CA PRO A 66 -12.21 7.32 -5.58
C PRO A 66 -13.11 6.78 -6.70
N GLY A 67 -13.78 7.70 -7.40
CA GLY A 67 -14.72 7.40 -8.48
C GLY A 67 -16.15 7.08 -8.01
N SER A 68 -16.44 7.22 -6.72
CA SER A 68 -17.79 7.11 -6.19
C SER A 68 -18.63 8.34 -6.52
N ILE A 69 -19.92 8.11 -6.73
CA ILE A 69 -20.90 9.14 -7.04
C ILE A 69 -21.68 9.44 -5.77
N VAL A 70 -21.68 10.70 -5.33
CA VAL A 70 -22.41 11.16 -4.14
C VAL A 70 -23.64 11.95 -4.58
N THR A 71 -24.82 11.52 -4.19
CA THR A 71 -26.08 12.27 -4.38
C THR A 71 -26.71 12.61 -3.04
N ILE A 72 -27.51 13.67 -3.02
CA ILE A 72 -28.17 14.19 -1.82
C ILE A 72 -29.67 14.11 -1.99
N GLU A 73 -30.31 13.38 -1.11
CA GLU A 73 -31.76 13.37 -0.93
C GLU A 73 -32.12 14.10 0.37
N ASP A 74 -33.22 14.85 0.35
CA ASP A 74 -33.79 15.47 1.54
C ASP A 74 -35.17 14.87 1.76
N ASP A 75 -35.32 14.10 2.84
CA ASP A 75 -36.59 13.50 3.25
C ASP A 75 -37.00 14.09 4.58
N ARG A 76 -37.86 15.12 4.53
CA ARG A 76 -38.51 15.73 5.71
C ARG A 76 -37.51 16.16 6.79
N GLY A 77 -36.36 16.71 6.39
CA GLY A 77 -35.34 17.23 7.30
C GLY A 77 -34.24 16.23 7.65
N ILE A 78 -34.32 14.98 7.18
CA ILE A 78 -33.20 14.04 7.21
C ILE A 78 -32.46 14.11 5.87
N ILE A 79 -31.20 14.52 5.92
CA ILE A 79 -30.36 14.60 4.73
C ILE A 79 -29.73 13.23 4.51
N LYS A 80 -29.97 12.62 3.36
CA LYS A 80 -29.37 11.33 2.97
C LYS A 80 -28.30 11.57 1.92
N LEU A 81 -27.06 11.22 2.27
CA LEU A 81 -25.99 11.10 1.29
C LEU A 81 -26.00 9.67 0.77
N ASN A 82 -26.28 9.50 -0.52
CA ASN A 82 -26.21 8.22 -1.21
C ASN A 82 -24.87 8.18 -1.97
N ILE A 83 -23.98 7.29 -1.56
CA ILE A 83 -22.68 7.08 -2.18
C ILE A 83 -22.73 5.75 -2.94
N LEU A 84 -22.59 5.81 -4.26
CA LEU A 84 -22.66 4.66 -5.13
C LEU A 84 -21.34 4.44 -5.85
N ARG A 85 -20.96 3.17 -6.02
CA ARG A 85 -19.84 2.75 -6.85
C ARG A 85 -20.33 1.83 -7.96
N PRO A 86 -20.75 2.39 -9.11
CA PRO A 86 -21.54 1.67 -10.12
C PRO A 86 -20.88 0.39 -10.63
N ARG A 87 -19.56 0.40 -10.84
CA ARG A 87 -18.84 -0.75 -11.40
C ARG A 87 -18.82 -1.98 -10.48
N ILE A 88 -18.87 -1.79 -9.17
CA ILE A 88 -18.70 -2.86 -8.17
C ILE A 88 -19.98 -3.04 -7.33
N HIS A 89 -21.04 -2.29 -7.65
CA HIS A 89 -22.34 -2.35 -6.97
C HIS A 89 -22.25 -2.17 -5.44
N GLU A 90 -21.32 -1.33 -4.97
CA GLU A 90 -21.25 -0.93 -3.56
C GLU A 90 -22.10 0.32 -3.32
N LYS A 91 -22.83 0.31 -2.21
CA LYS A 91 -23.68 1.42 -1.76
C LYS A 91 -23.37 1.73 -0.31
N MET A 92 -23.16 3.01 -0.02
CA MET A 92 -23.12 3.55 1.34
C MET A 92 -24.17 4.66 1.44
N VAL A 93 -25.00 4.61 2.48
CA VAL A 93 -25.98 5.65 2.81
C VAL A 93 -25.61 6.25 4.15
N ILE A 94 -25.40 7.56 4.18
CA ILE A 94 -25.20 8.32 5.41
C ILE A 94 -26.45 9.16 5.66
N GLU A 95 -27.18 8.85 6.72
CA GLU A 95 -28.37 9.59 7.13
C GLU A 95 -27.98 10.63 8.18
N ILE A 96 -27.93 11.89 7.78
CA ILE A 96 -27.58 13.02 8.63
C ILE A 96 -28.86 13.53 9.30
N LYS A 97 -28.91 13.35 10.62
CA LYS A 97 -29.99 13.84 11.47
C LYS A 97 -29.75 15.28 11.93
N GLU A 98 -28.49 15.63 12.16
CA GLU A 98 -28.08 16.97 12.56
C GLU A 98 -26.72 17.28 11.93
N LEU A 99 -26.63 18.40 11.22
CA LEU A 99 -25.38 18.90 10.65
C LEU A 99 -24.86 20.05 11.51
N LYS A 100 -23.76 19.83 12.24
CA LYS A 100 -23.17 20.82 13.15
C LYS A 100 -22.25 21.80 12.42
N HIS A 101 -21.38 21.26 11.57
CA HIS A 101 -20.42 22.05 10.79
C HIS A 101 -20.32 21.54 9.36
N PHE A 102 -20.09 22.48 8.46
CA PHE A 102 -19.86 22.29 7.03
C PHE A 102 -18.74 23.21 6.59
N TYR A 103 -17.79 22.65 5.85
CA TYR A 103 -16.74 23.37 5.14
C TYR A 103 -16.60 22.77 3.74
N SER A 104 -16.40 23.63 2.73
CA SER A 104 -16.01 23.18 1.41
C SER A 104 -14.99 24.12 0.76
N SER A 105 -14.05 23.54 0.02
CA SER A 105 -13.06 24.26 -0.78
C SER A 105 -12.44 23.32 -1.80
N ARG A 106 -11.88 23.86 -2.88
CA ARG A 106 -10.85 23.13 -3.62
C ARG A 106 -9.54 23.20 -2.85
N LEU A 107 -8.79 22.12 -2.85
CA LEU A 107 -7.48 22.04 -2.23
C LEU A 107 -6.42 21.99 -3.32
N GLU A 108 -5.33 22.72 -3.13
CA GLU A 108 -4.18 22.68 -4.03
C GLU A 108 -3.16 21.69 -3.47
N ASP A 109 -2.87 20.64 -4.23
CA ASP A 109 -1.80 19.70 -3.92
C ASP A 109 -0.96 19.46 -5.18
N GLN A 110 0.20 20.13 -5.23
CA GLN A 110 1.17 20.03 -6.33
C GLN A 110 2.46 19.32 -5.90
N ALA A 111 2.56 18.95 -4.62
CA ALA A 111 3.76 18.33 -4.10
C ALA A 111 3.82 16.86 -4.49
N GLU A 112 5.00 16.38 -4.87
CA GLU A 112 5.23 14.95 -4.97
C GLU A 112 5.30 14.33 -3.58
N PHE A 113 4.43 13.36 -3.31
CA PHE A 113 4.50 12.57 -2.09
C PHE A 113 5.69 11.60 -2.16
N GLN A 114 6.77 11.91 -1.43
CA GLN A 114 7.94 11.04 -1.30
C GLN A 114 7.90 10.32 0.05
N MET A 115 7.63 9.01 0.03
CA MET A 115 7.71 8.17 1.23
C MET A 115 9.11 7.58 1.37
N TRP A 116 9.75 7.81 2.52
CA TRP A 116 11.07 7.25 2.86
C TRP A 116 10.92 6.11 3.88
N GLY A 117 11.52 4.95 3.61
CA GLY A 117 11.56 3.80 4.51
C GLY A 117 10.64 2.63 4.17
N ASP A 118 10.27 2.45 2.90
CA ASP A 118 9.54 1.26 2.44
C ASP A 118 10.48 0.15 1.95
N GLU A 119 9.91 -1.01 1.66
CA GLU A 119 10.58 -2.17 1.04
C GLU A 119 11.40 -1.78 -0.19
N GLU A 120 10.93 -0.79 -0.94
CA GLU A 120 11.58 -0.26 -2.14
C GLU A 120 12.93 0.41 -1.85
N ASP A 121 13.09 1.13 -0.73
CA ASP A 121 14.38 1.75 -0.38
C ASP A 121 15.44 0.67 -0.09
N LEU A 122 15.05 -0.40 0.60
CA LEU A 122 15.94 -1.56 0.84
C LEU A 122 16.29 -2.23 -0.48
N LYS A 123 15.30 -2.46 -1.34
CA LYS A 123 15.49 -3.06 -2.66
C LYS A 123 16.46 -2.24 -3.52
N GLN A 124 16.27 -0.93 -3.61
CA GLN A 124 17.16 -0.04 -4.34
C GLN A 124 18.58 -0.02 -3.77
N ALA A 125 18.73 0.00 -2.45
CA ALA A 125 20.06 -0.09 -1.83
C ALA A 125 20.76 -1.42 -2.14
N ILE A 126 20.03 -2.55 -2.12
CA ILE A 126 20.55 -3.87 -2.47
C ILE A 126 20.96 -3.93 -3.96
N ILE A 127 20.18 -3.33 -4.86
CA ILE A 127 20.52 -3.26 -6.29
C ILE A 127 21.78 -2.43 -6.52
N LEU A 128 21.93 -1.31 -5.82
CA LEU A 128 23.06 -0.40 -6.00
C LEU A 128 24.37 -0.90 -5.40
N ASP A 129 24.28 -1.66 -4.30
CA ASP A 129 25.45 -2.17 -3.57
C ASP A 129 25.14 -3.55 -2.94
N PRO A 130 25.02 -4.61 -3.76
CA PRO A 130 24.75 -5.96 -3.25
C PRO A 130 25.89 -6.46 -2.35
N ALA A 131 27.13 -6.05 -2.61
CA ALA A 131 28.27 -6.40 -1.76
C ALA A 131 28.13 -5.80 -0.35
N GLY A 132 27.84 -4.50 -0.24
CA GLY A 132 27.63 -3.83 1.03
C GLY A 132 26.36 -4.28 1.78
N MET A 133 25.33 -4.70 1.06
CA MET A 133 24.04 -5.09 1.66
C MET A 133 23.91 -6.59 1.96
N LEU A 134 24.39 -7.46 1.07
CA LEU A 134 24.23 -8.91 1.15
C LEU A 134 25.54 -9.66 1.42
N GLY A 135 26.69 -8.97 1.34
CA GLY A 135 28.00 -9.55 1.60
C GLY A 135 28.59 -10.33 0.41
N GLU A 136 28.03 -10.17 -0.79
CA GLU A 136 28.53 -10.82 -2.01
C GLU A 136 28.28 -9.97 -3.25
N GLU A 137 29.18 -10.09 -4.22
CA GLU A 137 29.04 -9.45 -5.53
C GLU A 137 27.98 -10.20 -6.36
N LEU A 138 26.98 -9.45 -6.83
CA LEU A 138 25.84 -9.99 -7.56
C LEU A 138 25.51 -9.12 -8.76
N GLN A 139 25.34 -9.75 -9.92
CA GLN A 139 24.97 -9.04 -11.15
C GLN A 139 23.45 -9.02 -11.29
N LEU A 140 22.86 -7.82 -11.42
CA LEU A 140 21.41 -7.68 -11.57
C LEU A 140 20.93 -8.35 -12.86
N VAL A 141 19.95 -9.25 -12.75
CA VAL A 141 19.22 -9.82 -13.88
C VAL A 141 17.91 -9.06 -14.10
N GLY A 142 17.21 -8.72 -13.02
CA GLY A 142 16.00 -7.90 -13.08
C GLY A 142 15.39 -7.63 -11.71
N SER A 143 14.54 -6.62 -11.63
CA SER A 143 13.72 -6.28 -10.46
C SER A 143 12.24 -6.43 -10.80
N GLU A 144 11.41 -6.79 -9.81
CA GLU A 144 10.00 -7.13 -10.02
C GLU A 144 9.83 -8.21 -11.10
N PHE A 145 10.61 -9.28 -10.97
CA PHE A 145 10.67 -10.33 -11.97
C PHE A 145 9.40 -11.18 -11.92
N SER A 146 8.62 -11.20 -12.99
CA SER A 146 7.38 -11.97 -13.07
C SER A 146 7.65 -13.47 -13.07
N LEU A 147 7.01 -14.19 -12.15
CA LEU A 147 7.00 -15.66 -12.08
C LEU A 147 5.61 -16.22 -12.41
N GLY A 148 4.86 -15.48 -13.24
CA GLY A 148 3.50 -15.79 -13.64
C GLY A 148 2.58 -15.92 -12.43
N SER A 149 1.94 -17.08 -12.28
CA SER A 149 0.98 -17.34 -11.21
C SER A 149 1.58 -17.38 -9.79
N ALA A 150 2.90 -17.48 -9.66
CA ALA A 150 3.54 -17.47 -8.34
C ALA A 150 3.64 -16.06 -7.75
N GLY A 151 3.56 -15.02 -8.58
CA GLY A 151 3.73 -13.61 -8.21
C GLY A 151 4.97 -12.99 -8.86
N TYR A 152 5.47 -11.91 -8.24
CA TYR A 152 6.69 -11.21 -8.63
C TYR A 152 7.75 -11.40 -7.55
N ALA A 153 8.98 -11.71 -7.95
CA ALA A 153 10.12 -11.68 -7.05
C ALA A 153 10.71 -10.27 -7.04
N ASP A 154 11.12 -9.77 -5.87
CA ASP A 154 11.60 -8.38 -5.73
C ASP A 154 12.84 -8.11 -6.58
N ILE A 155 13.84 -9.00 -6.47
CA ILE A 155 15.10 -8.90 -7.23
C ILE A 155 15.56 -10.29 -7.64
N VAL A 156 16.08 -10.40 -8.86
CA VAL A 156 16.82 -11.57 -9.32
C VAL A 156 18.21 -11.11 -9.73
N PHE A 157 19.22 -11.75 -9.14
CA PHE A 157 20.62 -11.57 -9.49
C PHE A 157 21.20 -12.84 -10.12
N ARG A 158 22.43 -12.73 -10.59
CA ARG A 158 23.32 -13.83 -10.95
C ARG A 158 24.59 -13.74 -10.11
N ASP A 159 24.98 -14.84 -9.47
CA ASP A 159 26.26 -14.93 -8.74
C ASP A 159 27.44 -15.25 -9.68
N ILE A 160 28.65 -15.22 -9.13
CA ILE A 160 29.89 -15.48 -9.88
C ILE A 160 29.95 -16.89 -10.52
N ASN A 161 29.22 -17.86 -9.98
CA ASN A 161 29.15 -19.21 -10.52
C ASN A 161 28.05 -19.36 -11.59
N GLY A 162 27.36 -18.26 -11.92
CA GLY A 162 26.27 -18.24 -12.89
C GLY A 162 24.92 -18.67 -12.33
N ASN A 163 24.80 -18.92 -11.03
CA ASN A 163 23.53 -19.31 -10.40
C ASN A 163 22.58 -18.11 -10.32
N LEU A 164 21.28 -18.34 -10.48
CA LEU A 164 20.29 -17.32 -10.18
C LEU A 164 20.15 -17.17 -8.67
N VAL A 165 20.09 -15.93 -8.20
CA VAL A 165 19.88 -15.59 -6.79
C VAL A 165 18.59 -14.78 -6.69
N VAL A 166 17.54 -15.43 -6.17
CA VAL A 166 16.24 -14.78 -5.94
C VAL A 166 16.28 -14.10 -4.58
N VAL A 167 16.02 -12.80 -4.53
CA VAL A 167 16.02 -12.02 -3.31
C VAL A 167 14.63 -11.51 -3.04
N GLU A 168 14.10 -11.84 -1.86
CA GLU A 168 12.85 -11.30 -1.33
C GLU A 168 13.21 -10.34 -0.19
N VAL A 169 12.66 -9.12 -0.22
CA VAL A 169 12.94 -8.08 0.76
C VAL A 169 11.74 -7.94 1.69
N LYS A 170 11.97 -7.68 2.97
CA LYS A 170 10.92 -7.31 3.92
C LYS A 170 11.39 -6.09 4.72
N LYS A 171 10.55 -5.06 4.80
CA LYS A 171 10.88 -3.84 5.57
C LYS A 171 10.87 -4.02 7.09
N LYS A 172 10.25 -5.08 7.60
CA LYS A 172 10.04 -5.37 9.03
C LYS A 172 10.58 -6.77 9.36
N THR A 173 10.39 -7.21 10.59
CA THR A 173 10.71 -8.57 11.01
C THR A 173 10.06 -9.59 10.09
N ALA A 174 10.87 -10.43 9.44
CA ALA A 174 10.37 -11.52 8.60
C ALA A 174 9.89 -12.68 9.47
N ASP A 175 8.72 -13.21 9.10
CA ASP A 175 8.09 -14.35 9.74
C ASP A 175 8.06 -15.57 8.79
N VAL A 176 7.42 -16.65 9.23
CA VAL A 176 7.31 -17.90 8.47
C VAL A 176 6.58 -17.70 7.13
N SER A 177 5.66 -16.74 7.04
CA SER A 177 4.92 -16.49 5.79
C SER A 177 5.84 -16.00 4.67
N ALA A 178 6.80 -15.15 5.01
CA ALA A 178 7.81 -14.63 4.08
C ALA A 178 8.74 -15.75 3.57
N VAL A 179 9.10 -16.71 4.43
CA VAL A 179 9.91 -17.87 4.04
C VAL A 179 9.21 -18.70 2.96
N TYR A 180 7.93 -19.02 3.18
CA TYR A 180 7.18 -19.81 2.20
C TYR A 180 6.77 -19.02 0.96
N GLN A 181 6.71 -17.70 1.03
CA GLN A 181 6.62 -16.86 -0.16
C GLN A 181 7.85 -17.05 -1.05
N LEU A 182 9.05 -16.88 -0.49
CA LEU A 182 10.30 -17.10 -1.21
C LEU A 182 10.42 -18.54 -1.74
N LYS A 183 10.02 -19.54 -0.93
CA LYS A 183 10.02 -20.95 -1.34
C LYS A 183 9.16 -21.19 -2.58
N ARG A 184 7.96 -20.59 -2.66
CA ARG A 184 7.08 -20.71 -3.85
C ARG A 184 7.76 -20.20 -5.12
N TYR A 185 8.54 -19.12 -5.03
CA TYR A 185 9.29 -18.60 -6.17
C TYR A 185 10.37 -19.57 -6.63
N VAL A 186 11.17 -20.08 -5.70
CA VAL A 186 12.22 -21.07 -6.01
C VAL A 186 11.62 -22.32 -6.66
N ASP A 187 10.53 -22.85 -6.11
CA ASP A 187 9.89 -24.05 -6.63
C ASP A 187 9.32 -23.83 -8.04
N LYS A 188 8.76 -22.64 -8.30
CA LYS A 188 8.26 -22.27 -9.62
C LYS A 188 9.39 -22.21 -10.65
N ILE A 189 10.49 -21.52 -10.34
CA ILE A 189 11.61 -21.39 -11.28
C ILE A 189 12.27 -22.76 -11.51
N ARG A 190 12.44 -23.59 -10.47
CA ARG A 190 12.95 -24.96 -10.64
C ARG A 190 12.03 -25.81 -11.52
N LYS A 191 10.71 -25.67 -11.38
CA LYS A 191 9.74 -26.41 -12.19
C LYS A 191 9.78 -25.99 -13.66
N GLU A 192 9.98 -24.71 -13.95
CA GLU A 192 10.01 -24.18 -15.33
C GLU A 192 11.37 -24.32 -16.01
N GLY A 193 12.46 -24.15 -15.26
CA GLY A 193 13.83 -24.25 -15.76
C GLY A 193 14.40 -25.68 -15.79
N GLY A 194 13.78 -26.63 -15.08
CA GLY A 194 14.27 -28.01 -14.97
C GLY A 194 15.59 -28.13 -14.19
N SER A 195 16.24 -29.29 -14.28
CA SER A 195 17.45 -29.63 -13.53
C SER A 195 18.70 -28.82 -13.89
N ASN A 196 18.65 -28.03 -14.97
CA ASN A 196 19.79 -27.24 -15.46
C ASN A 196 19.89 -25.85 -14.83
N VAL A 197 18.89 -25.42 -14.05
CA VAL A 197 18.90 -24.10 -13.40
C VAL A 197 19.31 -24.24 -11.94
N SER A 198 20.52 -23.80 -11.63
CA SER A 198 21.02 -23.67 -10.27
C SER A 198 20.51 -22.37 -9.65
N ILE A 199 19.82 -22.48 -8.50
CA ILE A 199 19.10 -21.37 -7.85
C ILE A 199 19.43 -21.33 -6.38
N ARG A 200 19.81 -20.13 -5.93
CA ARG A 200 19.89 -19.70 -4.55
C ARG A 200 18.75 -18.71 -4.26
N ALA A 201 18.39 -18.59 -3.01
CA ALA A 201 17.34 -17.69 -2.59
C ALA A 201 17.65 -17.10 -1.23
N ILE A 202 17.55 -15.78 -1.13
CA ILE A 202 17.92 -14.99 0.05
C ILE A 202 16.69 -14.21 0.51
N LEU A 203 16.25 -14.45 1.75
CA LEU A 203 15.28 -13.59 2.42
C LEU A 203 16.01 -12.47 3.16
N VAL A 204 15.69 -11.22 2.86
CA VAL A 204 16.37 -10.04 3.39
C VAL A 204 15.41 -9.25 4.26
N ALA A 205 15.79 -9.02 5.52
CA ALA A 205 14.95 -8.27 6.46
C ALA A 205 15.79 -7.62 7.55
N PRO A 206 15.29 -6.59 8.27
CA PRO A 206 15.99 -6.05 9.42
C PRO A 206 16.15 -7.03 10.58
N ARG A 207 15.21 -7.98 10.73
CA ARG A 207 15.18 -9.01 11.77
C ARG A 207 14.39 -10.22 11.31
N PHE A 208 14.55 -11.35 12.00
CA PHE A 208 13.78 -12.58 11.77
C PHE A 208 13.15 -13.08 13.07
N THR A 209 11.98 -13.71 12.97
CA THR A 209 11.46 -14.50 14.10
C THR A 209 12.22 -15.81 14.23
N GLN A 210 12.26 -16.39 15.44
CA GLN A 210 12.91 -17.69 15.64
C GLN A 210 12.29 -18.79 14.78
N SER A 211 10.96 -18.76 14.60
CA SER A 211 10.26 -19.70 13.73
C SER A 211 10.62 -19.53 12.26
N ALA A 212 10.85 -18.30 11.79
CA ALA A 212 11.33 -18.04 10.44
C ALA A 212 12.73 -18.62 10.22
N LEU A 213 13.67 -18.41 11.16
CA LEU A 213 15.02 -18.97 11.07
C LEU A 213 15.02 -20.51 11.00
N VAL A 214 14.16 -21.17 11.80
CA VAL A 214 13.98 -22.62 11.73
C VAL A 214 13.44 -23.05 10.37
N ALA A 215 12.45 -22.33 9.83
CA ALA A 215 11.89 -22.62 8.51
C ALA A 215 12.90 -22.42 7.39
N LEU A 216 13.65 -21.30 7.38
CA LEU A 216 14.71 -21.02 6.41
C LEU A 216 15.74 -22.15 6.36
N LYS A 217 16.21 -22.61 7.53
CA LYS A 217 17.14 -23.72 7.62
C LYS A 217 16.56 -25.03 7.07
N ARG A 218 15.29 -25.33 7.38
CA ARG A 218 14.63 -26.54 6.90
C ARG A 218 14.44 -26.54 5.39
N GLU A 219 14.09 -25.39 4.81
CA GLU A 219 13.87 -25.24 3.37
C GLU A 219 15.15 -25.03 2.57
N GLY A 220 16.31 -24.89 3.23
CA GLY A 220 17.59 -24.63 2.57
C GLY A 220 17.65 -23.25 1.91
N LEU A 221 16.99 -22.26 2.51
CA LEU A 221 16.95 -20.88 2.03
C LEU A 221 17.90 -20.01 2.86
N GLU A 222 18.62 -19.11 2.19
CA GLU A 222 19.54 -18.17 2.83
C GLU A 222 18.77 -16.98 3.40
N TYR A 223 19.42 -16.25 4.32
CA TYR A 223 18.90 -14.99 4.81
C TYR A 223 20.02 -13.98 5.09
N ARG A 224 19.67 -12.69 5.07
CA ARG A 224 20.55 -11.59 5.47
C ARG A 224 19.79 -10.59 6.33
N GLU A 225 20.34 -10.29 7.50
CA GLU A 225 19.88 -9.17 8.31
C GLU A 225 20.49 -7.87 7.81
N VAL A 226 19.65 -6.89 7.46
CA VAL A 226 20.11 -5.61 6.88
C VAL A 226 19.65 -4.40 7.70
N SER A 227 20.51 -3.38 7.77
CA SER A 227 20.18 -2.15 8.46
C SER A 227 19.53 -1.14 7.52
N LEU A 228 18.33 -0.67 7.87
CA LEU A 228 17.68 0.47 7.20
C LEU A 228 18.56 1.73 7.22
N GLN A 229 19.37 1.91 8.27
CA GLN A 229 20.31 3.03 8.33
C GLN A 229 21.44 2.87 7.32
N HIS A 230 21.92 1.64 7.09
CA HIS A 230 22.94 1.37 6.08
C HIS A 230 22.41 1.61 4.67
N ALA A 231 21.24 1.07 4.35
CA ALA A 231 20.57 1.31 3.08
C ALA A 231 20.41 2.82 2.78
N ARG A 232 20.01 3.61 3.79
CA ARG A 232 19.91 5.07 3.67
C ARG A 232 21.25 5.75 3.36
N LYS A 233 22.37 5.25 3.90
CA LYS A 233 23.70 5.81 3.60
C LYS A 233 24.07 5.56 2.14
N ILE A 234 23.86 4.34 1.63
CA ILE A 234 24.09 3.97 0.23
C ILE A 234 23.28 4.87 -0.70
N LEU A 235 21.98 5.01 -0.43
CA LEU A 235 21.08 5.86 -1.25
C LEU A 235 21.48 7.35 -1.23
N LYS A 236 21.94 7.87 -0.09
CA LYS A 236 22.42 9.27 0.01
C LYS A 236 23.74 9.49 -0.73
N GLN A 237 24.68 8.54 -0.65
CA GLN A 237 25.97 8.64 -1.34
C GLN A 237 25.80 8.62 -2.86
N LYS A 238 24.92 7.75 -3.38
CA LYS A 238 24.66 7.68 -4.83
C LYS A 238 23.91 8.89 -5.38
N ARG A 239 23.06 9.55 -4.58
CA ARG A 239 22.38 10.80 -4.96
C ARG A 239 23.22 12.06 -4.86
N SER A 240 24.31 12.03 -4.09
CA SER A 240 25.25 13.14 -3.99
C SER A 240 26.34 13.11 -5.07
N LEU A 241 26.37 12.06 -5.90
CA LEU A 241 27.13 12.07 -7.15
C LEU A 241 26.40 12.98 -8.14
N PRO A 242 27.01 14.06 -8.62
CA PRO A 242 26.49 14.82 -9.75
C PRO A 242 26.26 13.88 -10.93
N SER A 243 25.16 14.04 -11.65
CA SER A 243 24.88 13.36 -12.93
C SER A 243 25.80 13.89 -14.04
N PHE A 244 27.10 13.77 -13.84
CA PHE A 244 28.14 13.91 -14.84
C PHE A 244 28.75 12.52 -14.97
N PHE A 245 28.88 12.01 -16.19
CA PHE A 245 29.24 10.63 -16.55
C PHE A 245 28.08 9.63 -16.65
N THR A 246 27.15 9.92 -17.56
CA THR A 246 26.76 8.92 -18.57
C THR A 246 26.76 9.61 -19.92
N SER A 247 27.88 9.45 -20.63
CA SER A 247 27.96 9.56 -22.10
C SER A 247 27.68 8.18 -22.68
#